data_AF-A0A3S1EPI3-F1
#
_entry.id   AF-A0A3S1EPI3-F1
#
_cell.length_a   1.000
_cell.length_b   1.000
_cell.length_c   1.000
_cell.angle_alpha   90.00
_cell.angle_beta   90.00
_cell.angle_gamma   90.00
#
_symmetry.space_group_name_H-M   'P 1'
#
loop_
_entity.id
_entity.type
_entity.pdbx_description
1 polymer ?
#
loop_
_entity_poly.entity_id
_entity_poly.type
_entity_poly.pdbx_seq_one_letter_code
_entity_poly.pdbx_strand_id
1 'polypeptide(L)'
;PFPAAPPGPASAARLHDALFYDFDIDAARAGAHRLFRILDEHLWFAEQEGRQWICSAAHPTIADIACFPYIMLSEEGGISRQDYPAIRRWCDRVKRIKGFIVMSGVFPAGPARAAA
;
A
#
# COMPACT_ATOMS: atom_id res chain seq x y z
N PRO A 1 8.16 -20.74 20.69
CA PRO A 1 7.27 -20.14 19.66
C PRO A 1 7.07 -18.64 19.92
N PHE A 2 7.62 -17.76 19.06
CA PHE A 2 7.24 -16.35 19.07
C PHE A 2 5.72 -16.29 18.82
N PRO A 3 4.90 -15.73 19.72
CA PRO A 3 3.50 -15.48 19.37
C PRO A 3 3.53 -14.56 18.15
N ALA A 4 2.99 -15.04 17.02
CA ALA A 4 2.94 -14.26 15.81
C ALA A 4 2.18 -12.97 16.13
N ALA A 5 2.83 -11.82 16.00
CA ALA A 5 2.16 -10.54 16.14
C ALA A 5 0.97 -10.53 15.16
N PRO A 6 -0.20 -9.99 15.57
CA PRO A 6 -1.35 -9.93 14.68
C PRO A 6 -0.96 -9.18 13.39
N PRO A 7 -1.43 -9.65 12.23
CA PRO A 7 -1.10 -9.02 10.95
C PRO A 7 -1.58 -7.56 10.94
N GLY A 8 -0.92 -6.73 10.14
CA GLY A 8 -1.35 -5.33 9.96
C GLY A 8 -2.81 -5.25 9.49
N PRO A 9 -3.54 -4.17 9.81
CA PRO A 9 -5.00 -4.09 9.67
C PRO A 9 -5.51 -4.32 8.23
N ALA A 10 -4.82 -3.81 7.21
CA ALA A 10 -5.18 -4.06 5.82
C ALA A 10 -5.01 -5.54 5.42
N SER A 11 -3.98 -6.20 5.95
CA SER A 11 -3.77 -7.63 5.77
C SER A 11 -4.86 -8.43 6.48
N ALA A 12 -5.16 -8.09 7.74
CA ALA A 12 -6.22 -8.74 8.51
C ALA A 12 -7.59 -8.68 7.79
N ALA A 13 -7.96 -7.52 7.25
CA ALA A 13 -9.20 -7.37 6.49
C ALA A 13 -9.24 -8.26 5.23
N ARG A 14 -8.14 -8.35 4.49
CA ARG A 14 -8.03 -9.24 3.32
C ARG A 14 -8.08 -10.72 3.72
N LEU A 15 -7.41 -11.12 4.81
CA LEU A 15 -7.44 -12.50 5.30
C LEU A 15 -8.86 -12.90 5.73
N HIS A 16 -9.60 -11.99 6.35
CA HIS A 16 -11.00 -12.18 6.70
C HIS A 16 -11.87 -12.39 5.45
N ASP A 17 -11.85 -11.44 4.50
CA ASP A 17 -12.77 -11.45 3.36
C ASP A 17 -12.41 -12.49 2.28
N ALA A 18 -11.12 -12.72 2.02
CA ALA A 18 -10.66 -13.59 0.93
C ALA A 18 -10.33 -15.03 1.38
N LEU A 19 -9.99 -15.23 2.66
CA LEU A 19 -9.50 -16.51 3.18
C LEU A 19 -10.28 -16.99 4.41
N PHE A 20 -11.35 -16.30 4.81
CA PHE A 20 -12.27 -16.70 5.88
C PHE A 20 -11.61 -16.83 7.27
N TYR A 21 -10.58 -16.03 7.55
CA TYR A 21 -10.00 -15.95 8.89
C TYR A 21 -10.91 -15.17 9.84
N ASP A 22 -10.96 -15.61 11.10
CA ASP A 22 -11.73 -14.93 12.15
C ASP A 22 -10.96 -13.72 12.69
N PHE A 23 -11.36 -12.53 12.24
CA PHE A 23 -10.83 -11.24 12.67
C PHE A 23 -11.98 -10.24 12.84
N ASP A 24 -11.81 -9.27 13.74
CA ASP A 24 -12.70 -8.11 13.81
C ASP A 24 -12.50 -7.23 12.57
N ILE A 25 -13.38 -7.41 11.60
CA ILE A 25 -13.29 -6.75 10.29
C ILE A 25 -13.48 -5.24 10.39
N ASP A 26 -14.35 -4.76 11.28
CA ASP A 26 -14.61 -3.34 11.46
C ASP A 26 -13.41 -2.65 12.10
N ALA A 27 -12.81 -3.27 13.13
CA ALA A 27 -11.57 -2.79 13.71
C ALA A 27 -10.41 -2.83 12.71
N ALA A 28 -10.32 -3.87 11.89
CA ALA A 28 -9.30 -4.00 10.84
C ALA A 28 -9.44 -2.90 9.79
N ARG A 29 -10.63 -2.67 9.23
CA ARG A 29 -10.88 -1.61 8.24
C ARG A 29 -10.64 -0.23 8.84
N ALA A 30 -11.13 0.04 10.04
CA ALA A 30 -10.88 1.31 10.74
C ALA A 30 -9.38 1.53 10.98
N GLY A 31 -8.64 0.50 11.39
CA GLY A 31 -7.19 0.54 11.55
C GLY A 31 -6.46 0.82 10.24
N ALA A 32 -6.88 0.20 9.14
CA ALA A 32 -6.28 0.39 7.83
C ALA A 32 -6.46 1.82 7.35
N HIS A 33 -7.66 2.38 7.47
CA HIS A 33 -7.91 3.78 7.09
C HIS A 33 -7.09 4.78 7.91
N ARG A 34 -6.83 4.51 9.20
CA ARG A 34 -5.92 5.34 10.02
C ARG A 34 -4.49 5.29 9.49
N LEU A 35 -3.96 4.09 9.23
CA LEU A 35 -2.60 3.92 8.71
C LEU A 35 -2.44 4.49 7.29
N PHE A 36 -3.45 4.34 6.44
CA PHE A 36 -3.43 4.90 5.08
C PHE A 36 -3.42 6.42 5.12
N ARG A 37 -4.13 7.06 6.05
CA ARG A 37 -4.05 8.51 6.21
C ARG A 37 -2.65 8.98 6.60
N ILE A 38 -2.01 8.30 7.56
CA ILE A 38 -0.64 8.61 7.99
C ILE A 38 0.35 8.45 6.83
N LEU A 39 0.25 7.33 6.10
CA LEU A 39 1.15 7.06 4.98
C LEU A 39 0.92 8.02 3.81
N ASP A 40 -0.34 8.35 3.49
CA ASP A 40 -0.67 9.29 2.43
C ASP A 40 -0.15 10.69 2.74
N GLU A 41 -0.32 11.16 3.98
CA GLU A 41 0.23 12.42 4.46
C GLU A 41 1.76 12.43 4.40
N HIS A 42 2.41 11.36 4.87
CA HIS A 42 3.87 11.21 4.81
C HIS A 42 4.40 11.26 3.37
N LEU A 43 3.77 10.54 2.45
CA LEU A 43 4.14 10.55 1.03
C LEU A 43 3.84 11.90 0.38
N TRP A 44 2.75 12.56 0.77
CA TRP A 44 2.40 13.89 0.27
C TRP A 44 3.50 14.91 0.62
N PHE A 45 3.92 14.97 1.89
CA PHE A 45 5.01 15.86 2.31
C PHE A 45 6.35 15.48 1.67
N ALA A 46 6.64 14.19 1.55
CA ALA A 46 7.82 13.72 0.85
C ALA A 46 7.86 14.21 -0.61
N GLU A 47 6.73 14.16 -1.33
CA GLU A 47 6.61 14.67 -2.69
C GLU A 47 6.87 16.18 -2.78
N GLN A 48 6.42 16.97 -1.78
CA GLN A 48 6.71 18.42 -1.73
C GLN A 48 8.21 18.72 -1.57
N GLU A 49 8.95 17.83 -0.94
CA GLU A 49 10.39 17.91 -0.75
C GLU A 49 11.19 17.27 -1.92
N GLY A 50 10.51 16.85 -2.99
CA GLY A 50 11.13 16.17 -4.13
C GLY A 50 11.51 14.71 -3.88
N ARG A 51 11.06 14.11 -2.77
CA ARG A 51 11.26 12.70 -2.43
C ARG A 51 10.12 11.85 -3.02
N GLN A 52 10.41 10.59 -3.33
CA GLN A 52 9.47 9.72 -4.07
C GLN A 52 9.03 8.44 -3.32
N TRP A 53 9.75 8.08 -2.27
CA TRP A 53 9.66 6.78 -1.59
C TRP A 53 9.31 6.94 -0.11
N ILE A 54 8.97 5.84 0.57
CA ILE A 54 8.65 5.86 2.00
C ILE A 54 9.83 6.38 2.83
N CYS A 55 11.05 5.95 2.50
CA CYS A 55 12.26 6.45 3.16
C CYS A 55 12.87 7.62 2.37
N SER A 56 13.70 8.43 3.03
CA SER A 56 14.34 9.60 2.42
C SER A 56 15.41 9.30 1.37
N ALA A 57 15.64 8.03 1.03
CA ALA A 57 16.56 7.63 -0.02
C ALA A 57 16.03 8.03 -1.42
N ALA A 58 16.94 8.27 -2.36
CA ALA A 58 16.58 8.58 -3.75
C ALA A 58 16.01 7.38 -4.53
N HIS A 59 16.16 6.17 -3.98
CA HIS A 59 15.73 4.90 -4.57
C HIS A 59 14.75 4.19 -3.62
N PRO A 60 13.91 3.27 -4.14
CA PRO A 60 13.02 2.49 -3.28
C PRO A 60 13.86 1.65 -2.30
N THR A 61 13.29 1.41 -1.13
CA THR A 61 13.92 0.62 -0.07
C THR A 61 13.06 -0.59 0.29
N ILE A 62 13.54 -1.40 1.24
CA ILE A 62 12.75 -2.52 1.77
C ILE A 62 11.40 -2.07 2.35
N ALA A 63 11.29 -0.83 2.83
CA ALA A 63 10.02 -0.28 3.30
C ALA A 63 8.96 -0.27 2.19
N ASP A 64 9.33 0.11 0.97
CA ASP A 64 8.40 0.18 -0.15
C ASP A 64 7.90 -1.22 -0.54
N ILE A 65 8.81 -2.20 -0.59
CA ILE A 65 8.49 -3.59 -0.92
C ILE A 65 7.65 -4.23 0.19
N ALA A 66 7.96 -3.98 1.45
CA ALA A 66 7.23 -4.53 2.59
C ALA A 66 5.80 -3.99 2.68
N CYS A 67 5.57 -2.72 2.36
CA CYS A 67 4.25 -2.11 2.43
C CYS A 67 3.40 -2.33 1.17
N PHE A 68 4.04 -2.43 -0.01
CA PHE A 68 3.34 -2.39 -1.29
C PHE A 68 2.24 -3.43 -1.44
N PRO A 69 2.43 -4.74 -1.18
CA PRO A 69 1.37 -5.73 -1.39
C PRO A 69 0.14 -5.46 -0.53
N TYR A 70 0.33 -5.14 0.76
CA TYR A 70 -0.78 -4.92 1.70
C TYR A 70 -1.64 -3.72 1.32
N ILE A 71 -1.02 -2.69 0.76
CA ILE A 71 -1.74 -1.52 0.25
C ILE A 71 -2.30 -1.83 -1.14
N MET A 72 -1.52 -2.45 -2.02
CA MET A 72 -1.91 -2.69 -3.40
C MET A 72 -3.19 -3.56 -3.50
N LEU A 73 -3.38 -4.40 -2.50
CA LEU A 73 -4.42 -5.40 -2.43
C LEU A 73 -5.52 -5.11 -1.40
N SER A 74 -5.54 -3.90 -0.84
CA SER A 74 -6.46 -3.53 0.25
C SER A 74 -7.94 -3.58 -0.14
N GLU A 75 -8.24 -3.38 -1.42
CA GLU A 75 -9.61 -3.44 -1.96
C GLU A 75 -10.24 -4.83 -1.77
N GLU A 76 -9.43 -5.89 -1.77
CA GLU A 76 -9.91 -7.26 -1.52
C GLU A 76 -10.35 -7.47 -0.05
N GLY A 77 -10.00 -6.56 0.86
CA GLY A 77 -10.51 -6.48 2.23
C GLY A 77 -11.54 -5.36 2.44
N GLY A 78 -12.10 -4.82 1.36
CA GLY A 78 -13.08 -3.73 1.41
C GLY A 78 -12.51 -2.36 1.78
N ILE A 79 -11.19 -2.16 1.65
CA ILE A 79 -10.52 -0.89 1.99
C ILE A 79 -10.15 -0.15 0.71
N SER A 80 -10.97 0.85 0.38
CA SER A 80 -10.78 1.70 -0.79
C SER A 80 -9.53 2.58 -0.67
N ARG A 81 -8.79 2.70 -1.77
CA ARG A 81 -7.64 3.62 -1.89
C ARG A 81 -7.97 4.93 -2.59
N GLN A 82 -9.21 5.10 -3.05
CA GLN A 82 -9.57 6.24 -3.89
C GLN A 82 -9.28 7.58 -3.21
N ASP A 83 -9.43 7.64 -1.89
CA ASP A 83 -9.24 8.82 -1.04
C ASP A 83 -7.78 9.12 -0.67
N TYR A 84 -6.82 8.31 -1.13
CA TYR A 84 -5.39 8.43 -0.78
C TYR A 84 -4.54 8.65 -2.05
N PRO A 85 -4.52 9.89 -2.59
CA PRO A 85 -3.90 10.16 -3.88
C PRO A 85 -2.38 10.02 -3.88
N ALA A 86 -1.68 10.31 -2.78
CA ALA A 86 -0.23 10.13 -2.70
C ALA A 86 0.13 8.64 -2.64
N ILE A 87 -0.63 7.84 -1.90
CA ILE A 87 -0.52 6.37 -1.91
C ILE A 87 -0.71 5.83 -3.33
N ARG A 88 -1.73 6.29 -4.06
CA ARG A 88 -1.99 5.84 -5.43
C ARG A 88 -0.82 6.13 -6.37
N ARG A 89 -0.27 7.35 -6.31
CA ARG A 89 0.93 7.72 -7.08
C ARG A 89 2.15 6.90 -6.69
N TRP A 90 2.34 6.64 -5.40
CA TRP A 90 3.41 5.78 -4.89
C TRP A 90 3.28 4.33 -5.37
N CYS A 91 2.09 3.72 -5.30
CA CYS A 91 1.86 2.38 -5.86
C CYS A 91 2.21 2.31 -7.35
N ASP A 92 1.87 3.37 -8.09
CA ASP A 92 2.21 3.53 -9.50
C ASP A 92 3.71 3.68 -9.75
N ARG A 93 4.46 4.31 -8.83
CA ARG A 93 5.94 4.34 -8.88
C ARG A 93 6.55 2.98 -8.60
N VAL A 94 6.05 2.25 -7.58
CA VAL A 94 6.54 0.90 -7.23
C VAL A 94 6.38 -0.08 -8.40
N LYS A 95 5.22 -0.07 -9.07
CA LYS A 95 4.96 -0.90 -10.26
C LYS A 95 5.88 -0.58 -11.46
N ARG A 96 6.56 0.57 -11.46
CA ARG A 96 7.50 0.99 -12.52
C ARG A 96 8.96 0.71 -12.18
N ILE A 97 9.25 0.11 -11.02
CA ILE A 97 10.60 -0.33 -10.68
C ILE A 97 11.06 -1.36 -11.71
N LYS A 98 12.30 -1.20 -12.20
CA LYS A 98 12.91 -2.15 -13.15
C LYS A 98 12.90 -3.56 -12.55
N GLY A 99 12.33 -4.52 -13.27
CA GLY A 99 12.21 -5.91 -12.81
C GLY A 99 10.98 -6.17 -11.94
N PHE A 100 10.04 -5.23 -11.83
CA PHE A 100 8.76 -5.50 -11.20
C PHE A 100 7.99 -6.57 -11.97
N ILE A 101 7.64 -7.66 -11.28
CA ILE A 101 6.85 -8.75 -11.82
C ILE A 101 5.45 -8.64 -11.20
N VAL A 102 4.43 -8.61 -12.05
CA VAL A 102 3.03 -8.59 -11.60
C VAL A 102 2.66 -9.90 -10.91
N MET A 103 1.72 -9.80 -9.98
CA MET A 103 1.12 -10.93 -9.29
C MET A 103 -0.40 -10.86 -9.45
N SER A 104 -1.10 -11.97 -9.21
CA SER A 104 -2.56 -11.98 -9.21
C SER A 104 -3.13 -10.87 -8.33
N GLY A 105 -4.11 -10.11 -8.85
CA GLY A 105 -4.69 -8.95 -8.17
C GLY A 105 -3.90 -7.64 -8.35
N VAL A 106 -2.69 -7.66 -8.95
CA VAL A 106 -1.90 -6.46 -9.24
C VAL A 106 -1.72 -6.29 -10.75
N PHE A 107 -2.37 -5.27 -11.29
CA PHE A 107 -2.24 -4.93 -12.71
C PHE A 107 -1.02 -4.05 -12.99
N PRO A 108 -0.42 -4.12 -14.20
CA PRO A 108 0.62 -3.20 -14.63
C PRO A 108 0.22 -1.73 -14.42
N ALA A 109 1.20 -0.85 -14.18
CA ALA A 109 0.92 0.58 -14.21
C ALA A 109 0.49 1.01 -15.62
N GLY A 110 -0.49 1.92 -15.71
CA GLY A 110 -0.86 2.54 -16.99
C GLY A 110 0.30 3.32 -17.63
N PRO A 111 0.19 3.73 -18.90
CA PRO A 111 1.21 4.56 -19.53
C PRO A 111 1.46 5.82 -18.70
N ALA A 112 2.72 6.19 -18.51
CA ALA A 112 3.05 7.46 -17.87
C ALA A 112 2.51 8.60 -18.74
N ARG A 113 1.85 9.59 -18.13
CA ARG A 113 1.50 10.81 -18.88
C ARG A 113 2.81 11.45 -19.31
N ALA A 114 2.97 11.69 -20.61
CA ALA A 114 4.11 12.45 -21.12
C ALA A 114 4.14 13.80 -20.37
N ALA A 115 5.30 14.17 -19.85
CA ALA A 115 5.51 15.53 -19.35
C ALA A 115 5.31 16.48 -20.54
N ALA A 116 4.42 17.46 -20.37
CA ALA A 116 4.20 18.53 -21.33
C ALA A 116 5.27 19.60 -21.17
#